data_AF-A0A9P9EF78-F1
#
_entry.id   AF-A0A9P9EF78-F1
#
_cell.length_a   1.000
_cell.length_b   1.000
_cell.length_c   1.000
_cell.angle_alpha   90.00
_cell.angle_beta   90.00
_cell.angle_gamma   90.00
#
_symmetry.space_group_name_H-M   'P 1'
#
loop_
_entity.id
_entity.type
_entity.pdbx_description
1 polymer ?
#
loop_
_entity_poly.entity_id
_entity_poly.type
_entity_poly.pdbx_seq_one_letter_code
_entity_poly.pdbx_strand_id
1 'polypeptide(L)'
;MSAKLLRIGKLISPARTASPILASQFHHYIRTFTSSRKVAAIVDSDFISRITAAEKLITKQDQPVKRGPTAEAQRHAGQTLNSQILHDITTGERLITGQDSPVSGGPTSIAQQILTQGSGISGGGTGQHSGVLDGETISKIAEKEKKITGQEQPARGGPTARAQQHANEPITSAALHDITEGEKKVTGGDRVKGGPTSTVQSELAKSRS
;
A
#
# COMPACT_ATOMS: atom_id res chain seq x y z
N MET A 1 60.20 48.81 55.73
CA MET A 1 61.31 49.44 54.97
C MET A 1 62.38 48.39 54.70
N SER A 2 62.93 48.38 53.48
CA SER A 2 64.06 47.57 52.97
C SER A 2 63.70 46.16 52.46
N ALA A 3 63.40 45.92 51.18
CA ALA A 3 64.14 46.09 49.92
C ALA A 3 65.19 44.99 49.62
N LYS A 4 65.00 44.27 48.49
CA LYS A 4 66.00 43.69 47.57
C LYS A 4 65.28 42.87 46.48
N LEU A 5 65.23 43.32 45.22
CA LEU A 5 66.21 43.16 44.13
C LEU A 5 66.29 41.75 43.50
N LEU A 6 65.76 41.66 42.26
CA LEU A 6 66.42 41.16 41.03
C LEU A 6 66.92 39.69 40.94
N ARG A 7 66.34 38.88 40.02
CA ARG A 7 66.95 38.44 38.73
C ARG A 7 66.25 37.22 38.09
N ILE A 8 65.85 37.41 36.83
CA ILE A 8 66.14 36.62 35.61
C ILE A 8 66.20 35.08 35.71
N GLY A 9 65.34 34.40 34.95
CA GLY A 9 65.46 32.97 34.64
C GLY A 9 64.62 32.57 33.43
N LYS A 10 65.22 32.68 32.25
CA LYS A 10 64.77 32.15 30.94
C LYS A 10 64.70 30.62 31.03
N LEU A 11 63.77 29.97 30.30
CA LEU A 11 64.05 28.88 29.34
C LEU A 11 62.85 27.94 29.05
N ILE A 12 62.62 27.78 27.73
CA ILE A 12 62.33 26.52 27.01
C ILE A 12 60.90 25.94 27.08
N SER A 13 60.20 26.10 25.96
CA SER A 13 59.15 25.21 25.45
C SER A 13 59.74 23.84 25.02
N PRO A 14 58.94 22.77 25.00
CA PRO A 14 58.58 22.28 23.66
C PRO A 14 57.14 21.74 23.50
N ALA A 15 56.60 22.08 22.33
CA ALA A 15 55.78 21.27 21.43
C ALA A 15 54.84 20.18 21.99
N ARG A 16 53.54 20.36 21.73
CA ARG A 16 52.69 19.27 21.26
C ARG A 16 51.93 19.70 20.02
N THR A 17 52.20 18.95 18.95
CA THR A 17 51.53 18.90 17.66
C THR A 17 50.08 18.46 17.86
N ALA A 18 49.14 19.31 17.47
CA ALA A 18 47.75 18.93 17.28
C ALA A 18 47.40 19.17 15.80
N SER A 19 47.05 18.09 15.12
CA SER A 19 46.45 18.08 13.78
C SER A 19 45.36 17.00 13.80
N PRO A 20 44.45 16.97 12.83
CA PRO A 20 43.35 17.91 12.64
C PRO A 20 42.01 17.16 12.78
N ILE A 21 40.98 17.76 13.38
CA ILE A 21 39.61 17.23 13.25
C ILE A 21 38.93 18.06 12.16
N LEU A 22 38.85 17.46 10.97
CA LEU A 22 37.94 17.88 9.90
C LEU A 22 36.52 17.93 10.49
N ALA A 23 36.01 19.15 10.69
CA ALA A 23 34.60 19.38 10.89
C ALA A 23 33.87 19.02 9.59
N SER A 24 33.42 17.76 9.53
CA SER A 24 32.53 17.28 8.49
C SER A 24 31.20 17.99 8.65
N GLN A 25 30.83 18.71 7.60
CA GLN A 25 29.54 19.36 7.42
C GLN A 25 28.40 18.37 7.65
N PHE A 26 27.77 18.44 8.83
CA PHE A 26 26.42 17.93 8.99
C PHE A 26 25.47 18.93 8.32
N HIS A 27 25.24 18.72 7.02
CA HIS A 27 24.07 19.26 6.36
C HIS A 27 22.85 18.63 7.05
N HIS A 28 22.24 19.38 7.97
CA HIS A 28 20.91 19.09 8.47
C HIS A 28 19.95 19.11 7.29
N TYR A 29 19.71 17.94 6.69
CA TYR A 29 18.50 17.71 5.92
C TYR A 29 17.34 17.79 6.89
N ILE A 30 16.79 18.99 7.06
CA ILE A 30 15.42 19.16 7.53
C ILE A 30 14.57 18.48 6.47
N ARG A 31 14.24 17.19 6.68
CA ARG A 31 13.13 16.56 6.00
C ARG A 31 11.90 17.35 6.43
N THR A 32 11.52 18.30 5.59
CA THR A 32 10.17 18.83 5.56
C THR A 32 9.25 17.64 5.38
N PHE A 33 8.64 17.19 6.48
CA PHE A 33 7.47 16.33 6.41
C PHE A 33 6.38 17.20 5.77
N THR A 34 6.28 17.12 4.44
CA THR A 34 5.10 17.59 3.74
C THR A 34 3.99 16.69 4.25
N SER A 35 3.20 17.18 5.21
CA SER A 35 1.94 16.54 5.55
C SER A 35 1.08 16.65 4.31
N SER A 36 1.17 15.63 3.44
CA SER A 36 0.24 15.46 2.33
C SER A 36 -1.12 15.42 2.98
N ARG A 37 -1.88 16.52 2.85
CA ARG A 37 -3.25 16.62 3.33
C ARG A 37 -3.97 15.41 2.75
N LYS A 38 -4.19 14.38 3.57
CA LYS A 38 -5.00 13.21 3.19
C LYS A 38 -6.33 13.77 2.74
N VAL A 39 -6.61 13.71 1.44
CA VAL A 39 -7.90 14.13 0.92
C VAL A 39 -8.86 13.08 1.44
N ALA A 40 -9.54 13.43 2.53
CA ALA A 40 -10.44 12.50 3.17
C ALA A 40 -11.56 12.19 2.16
N ALA A 41 -11.76 10.91 1.84
CA ALA A 41 -12.78 10.51 0.88
C ALA A 41 -14.13 11.03 1.37
N ILE A 42 -14.88 11.73 0.53
CA ILE A 42 -16.20 12.25 0.88
C ILE A 42 -17.23 11.22 0.41
N VAL A 43 -18.30 11.04 1.18
CA VAL A 43 -19.47 10.29 0.74
C VAL A 43 -20.21 11.12 -0.30
N ASP A 44 -19.78 11.00 -1.55
CA ASP A 44 -20.34 11.69 -2.70
C ASP A 44 -21.33 10.81 -3.47
N SER A 45 -21.91 11.38 -4.53
CA SER A 45 -22.86 10.67 -5.39
C SER A 45 -22.22 9.45 -6.06
N ASP A 46 -20.94 9.51 -6.39
CA ASP A 46 -20.21 8.42 -7.04
C ASP A 46 -20.00 7.25 -6.08
N PHE A 47 -19.63 7.55 -4.83
CA PHE A 47 -19.56 6.57 -3.75
C PHE A 47 -20.91 5.86 -3.58
N ILE A 48 -22.00 6.62 -3.40
CA ILE A 48 -23.34 6.06 -3.21
C ILE A 48 -23.75 5.20 -4.41
N SER A 49 -23.42 5.63 -5.62
CA SER A 49 -23.73 4.87 -6.85
C SER A 49 -23.01 3.52 -6.89
N ARG A 50 -21.73 3.47 -6.50
CA ARG A 50 -20.94 2.23 -6.45
C ARG A 50 -21.45 1.28 -5.38
N ILE A 51 -21.76 1.79 -4.20
CA ILE A 51 -22.37 1.01 -3.11
C ILE A 51 -23.71 0.43 -3.57
N THR A 52 -24.52 1.22 -4.27
CA THR A 52 -25.80 0.77 -4.82
C THR A 52 -25.63 -0.31 -5.88
N ALA A 53 -24.69 -0.16 -6.80
CA ALA A 53 -24.41 -1.18 -7.80
C ALA A 53 -24.00 -2.52 -7.13
N ALA A 54 -23.17 -2.48 -6.10
CA ALA A 54 -22.79 -3.68 -5.36
C ALA A 54 -23.94 -4.29 -4.56
N GLU A 55 -24.77 -3.47 -3.91
CA GLU A 55 -25.96 -3.95 -3.20
C GLU A 55 -26.93 -4.65 -4.16
N LYS A 56 -27.16 -4.09 -5.35
CA LYS A 56 -28.00 -4.70 -6.40
C LYS A 56 -27.49 -6.09 -6.80
N LEU A 57 -26.18 -6.26 -6.92
CA LEU A 57 -25.58 -7.56 -7.29
C LEU A 57 -25.84 -8.63 -6.23
N ILE A 58 -25.91 -8.24 -4.96
CA ILE A 58 -26.13 -9.16 -3.83
C ILE A 58 -27.62 -9.46 -3.64
N THR A 59 -28.45 -8.43 -3.61
CA THR A 59 -29.89 -8.56 -3.31
C THR A 59 -30.71 -9.00 -4.52
N LYS A 60 -30.17 -8.78 -5.74
CA LYS A 60 -30.90 -8.88 -7.01
C LYS A 60 -32.13 -7.97 -7.08
N GLN A 61 -32.18 -6.95 -6.23
CA GLN A 61 -33.25 -5.96 -6.21
C GLN A 61 -32.77 -4.68 -6.86
N ASP A 62 -33.63 -4.06 -7.67
CA ASP A 62 -33.29 -2.80 -8.35
C ASP A 62 -33.36 -1.58 -7.45
N GLN A 63 -34.03 -1.70 -6.30
CA GLN A 63 -34.19 -0.63 -5.33
C GLN A 63 -33.28 -0.88 -4.13
N PRO A 64 -32.72 0.19 -3.52
CA PRO A 64 -32.01 0.09 -2.25
C PRO A 64 -32.89 -0.56 -1.19
N VAL A 65 -32.36 -1.56 -0.50
CA VAL A 65 -33.06 -2.23 0.58
C VAL A 65 -33.14 -1.29 1.77
N LYS A 66 -34.30 -1.28 2.44
CA LYS A 66 -34.51 -0.47 3.63
C LYS A 66 -33.54 -0.93 4.74
N ARG A 67 -32.73 0.00 5.25
CA ARG A 67 -31.61 -0.26 6.20
C ARG A 67 -30.44 -1.06 5.59
N GLY A 68 -30.35 -1.10 4.27
CA GLY A 68 -29.22 -1.67 3.54
C GLY A 68 -27.99 -0.77 3.53
N PRO A 69 -26.87 -1.28 3.01
CA PRO A 69 -25.62 -0.53 2.92
C PRO A 69 -25.75 0.76 2.11
N THR A 70 -26.56 0.81 1.04
CA THR A 70 -26.87 2.04 0.32
C THR A 70 -27.67 3.03 1.16
N ALA A 71 -28.66 2.55 1.92
CA ALA A 71 -29.45 3.42 2.78
C ALA A 71 -28.58 4.05 3.87
N GLU A 72 -27.67 3.27 4.47
CA GLU A 72 -26.70 3.80 5.44
C GLU A 72 -25.71 4.77 4.77
N ALA A 73 -25.16 4.44 3.59
CA ALA A 73 -24.30 5.37 2.85
C ALA A 73 -24.98 6.71 2.55
N GLN A 74 -26.26 6.69 2.16
CA GLN A 74 -27.04 7.90 1.88
C GLN A 74 -27.26 8.77 3.12
N ARG A 75 -27.37 8.18 4.32
CA ARG A 75 -27.50 8.95 5.57
C ARG A 75 -26.26 9.79 5.89
N HIS A 76 -25.11 9.39 5.34
CA HIS A 76 -23.83 10.06 5.51
C HIS A 76 -23.41 10.88 4.28
N ALA A 77 -24.32 11.10 3.33
CA ALA A 77 -24.03 11.89 2.13
C ALA A 77 -23.47 13.28 2.48
N GLY A 78 -22.39 13.67 1.80
CA GLY A 78 -21.67 14.92 2.04
C GLY A 78 -20.75 14.91 3.28
N GLN A 79 -20.72 13.82 4.05
CA GLN A 79 -19.78 13.67 5.16
C GLN A 79 -18.46 13.07 4.69
N THR A 80 -17.40 13.30 5.46
CA THR A 80 -16.11 12.65 5.26
C THR A 80 -16.20 11.18 5.68
N LEU A 81 -15.90 10.26 4.75
CA LEU A 81 -15.79 8.84 4.98
C LEU A 81 -14.80 8.55 6.11
N ASN A 82 -15.29 7.90 7.16
CA ASN A 82 -14.54 7.54 8.34
C ASN A 82 -14.89 6.10 8.75
N SER A 83 -14.27 5.59 9.82
CA SER A 83 -14.52 4.24 10.32
C SER A 83 -15.96 4.03 10.80
N GLN A 84 -16.64 5.08 11.26
CA GLN A 84 -18.03 5.01 11.70
C GLN A 84 -18.95 4.74 10.51
N ILE A 85 -18.82 5.51 9.44
CA ILE A 85 -19.61 5.34 8.20
C ILE A 85 -19.35 3.96 7.60
N LEU A 86 -18.09 3.52 7.60
CA LEU A 86 -17.73 2.17 7.17
C LEU A 86 -18.45 1.09 8.00
N HIS A 87 -18.48 1.26 9.32
CA HIS A 87 -19.15 0.34 10.24
C HIS A 87 -20.66 0.29 10.00
N ASP A 88 -21.29 1.44 9.77
CA ASP A 88 -22.73 1.55 9.50
C ASP A 88 -23.08 0.85 8.17
N ILE A 89 -22.28 1.06 7.11
CA ILE A 89 -22.41 0.34 5.83
C ILE A 89 -22.22 -1.16 6.02
N THR A 90 -21.23 -1.58 6.81
CA THR A 90 -20.96 -3.00 7.11
C THR A 90 -22.14 -3.64 7.83
N THR A 91 -22.74 -2.92 8.77
CA THR A 91 -23.92 -3.39 9.50
C THR A 91 -25.12 -3.51 8.58
N GLY A 92 -25.32 -2.54 7.68
CA GLY A 92 -26.36 -2.61 6.64
C GLY A 92 -26.17 -3.80 5.71
N GLU A 93 -24.95 -4.07 5.26
CA GLU A 93 -24.64 -5.26 4.44
C GLU A 93 -24.93 -6.56 5.20
N ARG A 94 -24.50 -6.65 6.46
CA ARG A 94 -24.76 -7.82 7.31
C ARG A 94 -26.25 -8.10 7.48
N LEU A 95 -27.07 -7.07 7.62
CA LEU A 95 -28.53 -7.23 7.73
C LEU A 95 -29.15 -7.85 6.49
N ILE A 96 -28.57 -7.62 5.32
CA ILE A 96 -29.05 -8.16 4.05
C ILE A 96 -28.50 -9.56 3.78
N THR A 97 -27.20 -9.75 3.98
CA THR A 97 -26.49 -10.98 3.59
C THR A 97 -26.52 -12.05 4.67
N GLY A 98 -26.80 -11.66 5.92
CA GLY A 98 -26.69 -12.52 7.10
C GLY A 98 -25.26 -12.94 7.42
N GLN A 99 -24.26 -12.35 6.77
CA GLN A 99 -22.85 -12.69 6.98
C GLN A 99 -22.16 -11.68 7.89
N ASP A 100 -21.42 -12.16 8.89
CA ASP A 100 -20.66 -11.28 9.79
C ASP A 100 -19.45 -10.62 9.11
N SER A 101 -19.00 -11.19 7.99
CA SER A 101 -17.86 -10.71 7.20
C SER A 101 -18.31 -9.95 5.94
N PRO A 102 -17.54 -8.95 5.49
CA PRO A 102 -17.78 -8.28 4.20
C PRO A 102 -17.84 -9.28 3.06
N VAL A 103 -18.84 -9.16 2.19
CA VAL A 103 -18.94 -10.03 1.02
C VAL A 103 -17.91 -9.58 -0.02
N SER A 104 -17.22 -10.53 -0.65
CA SER A 104 -16.26 -10.21 -1.71
C SER A 104 -16.94 -9.46 -2.85
N GLY A 105 -16.45 -8.26 -3.16
CA GLY A 105 -17.06 -7.37 -4.17
C GLY A 105 -18.35 -6.68 -3.68
N GLY A 106 -18.69 -6.82 -2.40
CA GLY A 106 -19.85 -6.21 -1.79
C GLY A 106 -19.63 -4.73 -1.43
N PRO A 107 -20.71 -4.05 -1.03
CA PRO A 107 -20.69 -2.63 -0.71
C PRO A 107 -19.65 -2.29 0.37
N THR A 108 -19.45 -3.12 1.39
CA THR A 108 -18.43 -2.86 2.40
C THR A 108 -17.02 -2.96 1.84
N SER A 109 -16.74 -3.95 0.98
CA SER A 109 -15.43 -4.06 0.33
C SER A 109 -15.12 -2.84 -0.53
N ILE A 110 -16.12 -2.31 -1.25
CA ILE A 110 -15.98 -1.06 -2.02
C ILE A 110 -15.73 0.13 -1.09
N ALA A 111 -16.47 0.24 0.02
CA ALA A 111 -16.29 1.32 0.98
C ALA A 111 -14.88 1.29 1.61
N GLN A 112 -14.38 0.10 1.94
CA GLN A 112 -13.02 -0.10 2.45
C GLN A 112 -11.97 0.27 1.40
N GLN A 113 -12.18 -0.13 0.15
CA GLN A 113 -11.30 0.19 -0.96
C GLN A 113 -11.21 1.70 -1.16
N ILE A 114 -12.34 2.42 -1.13
CA ILE A 114 -12.35 3.88 -1.29
C ILE A 114 -11.70 4.59 -0.08
N LEU A 115 -11.93 4.08 1.14
CA LEU A 115 -11.30 4.62 2.35
C LEU A 115 -9.77 4.43 2.34
N THR A 116 -9.31 3.28 1.88
CA THR A 116 -7.88 2.97 1.76
C THR A 116 -7.22 3.73 0.60
N GLN A 117 -7.89 3.87 -0.53
CA GLN A 117 -7.47 4.71 -1.66
C GLN A 117 -7.42 6.21 -1.29
N GLY A 118 -8.33 6.71 -0.45
CA GLY A 118 -8.29 8.08 0.08
C GLY A 118 -7.11 8.37 1.03
N SER A 119 -6.44 7.33 1.55
CA SER A 119 -5.24 7.47 2.40
C SER A 119 -3.92 7.26 1.65
N GLY A 120 -3.95 6.95 0.36
CA GLY A 120 -2.76 6.80 -0.44
C GLY A 120 -3.10 6.60 -1.91
N ILE A 121 -2.68 7.58 -2.71
CA ILE A 121 -2.42 7.46 -4.15
C ILE A 121 -3.69 7.43 -5.02
N SER A 122 -3.71 8.39 -5.93
CA SER A 122 -4.57 8.48 -7.10
C SER A 122 -4.83 7.14 -7.77
N GLY A 123 -6.10 6.83 -8.05
CA GLY A 123 -6.51 5.80 -9.01
C GLY A 123 -7.33 4.67 -8.40
N GLY A 124 -8.59 4.52 -8.84
CA GLY A 124 -9.43 3.44 -8.34
C GLY A 124 -10.90 3.47 -8.76
N GLY A 125 -11.18 3.84 -10.00
CA GLY A 125 -12.47 3.55 -10.64
C GLY A 125 -12.28 2.33 -11.53
N THR A 126 -13.07 1.28 -11.31
CA THR A 126 -13.03 -0.02 -11.99
C THR A 126 -11.80 -0.85 -11.66
N GLY A 127 -11.90 -2.19 -11.78
CA GLY A 127 -10.74 -3.06 -11.89
C GLY A 127 -9.99 -2.69 -13.17
N GLN A 128 -9.33 -1.54 -13.15
CA GLN A 128 -8.42 -1.09 -14.18
C GLN A 128 -7.22 -1.99 -14.04
N HIS A 129 -7.21 -3.05 -14.85
CA HIS A 129 -5.99 -3.77 -15.17
C HIS A 129 -5.05 -2.74 -15.77
N SER A 130 -4.26 -2.11 -14.91
CA SER A 130 -3.48 -0.92 -15.22
C SER A 130 -2.27 -1.27 -16.11
N GLY A 131 -2.03 -2.57 -16.31
CA GLY A 131 -0.80 -3.05 -16.91
C GLY A 131 0.41 -2.72 -16.03
N VAL A 132 0.20 -2.40 -14.75
CA VAL A 132 1.22 -2.05 -13.74
C VAL A 132 1.20 -3.12 -12.66
N LEU A 133 2.36 -3.40 -12.07
CA LEU A 133 2.49 -4.22 -10.86
C LEU A 133 2.06 -3.42 -9.63
N ASP A 134 0.76 -3.17 -9.55
CA ASP A 134 0.12 -2.50 -8.42
C ASP A 134 -0.05 -3.45 -7.22
N GLY A 135 -0.42 -2.89 -6.08
CA GLY A 135 -0.64 -3.64 -4.85
C GLY A 135 -1.70 -4.75 -4.99
N GLU A 136 -2.70 -4.55 -5.85
CA GLU A 136 -3.73 -5.55 -6.12
C GLU A 136 -3.16 -6.75 -6.89
N THR A 137 -2.38 -6.49 -7.94
CA THR A 137 -1.70 -7.53 -8.73
C THR A 137 -0.69 -8.28 -7.86
N ILE A 138 0.11 -7.57 -7.05
CA ILE A 138 1.08 -8.18 -6.13
C ILE A 138 0.36 -9.07 -5.09
N SER A 139 -0.80 -8.64 -4.59
CA SER A 139 -1.60 -9.45 -3.66
C SER A 139 -2.12 -10.73 -4.33
N LYS A 140 -2.62 -10.65 -5.57
CA LYS A 140 -3.03 -11.84 -6.34
C LYS A 140 -1.87 -12.80 -6.60
N ILE A 141 -0.67 -12.27 -6.88
CA ILE A 141 0.56 -13.08 -7.01
C ILE A 141 0.86 -13.79 -5.69
N ALA A 142 0.77 -13.10 -4.55
CA ALA A 142 0.98 -13.66 -3.22
C ALA A 142 -0.01 -14.78 -2.87
N GLU A 143 -1.29 -14.61 -3.18
CA GLU A 143 -2.28 -15.66 -3.00
C GLU A 143 -1.96 -16.90 -3.81
N LYS A 144 -1.49 -16.72 -5.04
CA LYS A 144 -1.09 -17.82 -5.93
C LYS A 144 0.18 -18.50 -5.46
N GLU A 145 1.15 -17.73 -4.97
CA GLU A 145 2.37 -18.28 -4.36
C GLU A 145 2.02 -19.12 -3.13
N LYS A 146 1.21 -18.58 -2.21
CA LYS A 146 0.70 -19.29 -1.03
C LYS A 146 0.00 -20.60 -1.37
N LYS A 147 -0.77 -20.63 -2.46
CA LYS A 147 -1.44 -21.86 -2.94
C LYS A 147 -0.47 -22.93 -3.41
N ILE A 148 0.70 -22.55 -3.90
CA ILE A 148 1.71 -23.49 -4.42
C ILE A 148 2.68 -23.92 -3.32
N THR A 149 3.17 -22.98 -2.52
CA THR A 149 4.17 -23.25 -1.46
C THR A 149 3.53 -23.70 -0.15
N GLY A 150 2.23 -23.43 0.05
CA GLY A 150 1.53 -23.64 1.32
C GLY A 150 1.93 -22.66 2.42
N GLN A 151 2.79 -21.68 2.14
CA GLN A 151 3.31 -20.76 3.15
C GLN A 151 2.47 -19.47 3.22
N GLU A 152 2.13 -19.05 4.43
CA GLU A 152 1.46 -17.77 4.72
C GLU A 152 2.30 -16.56 4.29
N GLN A 153 3.62 -16.68 4.34
CA GLN A 153 4.55 -15.60 4.03
C GLN A 153 5.16 -15.78 2.63
N PRO A 154 5.48 -14.66 1.93
CA PRO A 154 6.22 -14.71 0.67
C PRO A 154 7.55 -15.44 0.86
N ALA A 155 7.85 -16.39 -0.01
CA ALA A 155 9.12 -17.09 0.04
C ALA A 155 10.25 -16.13 -0.33
N ARG A 156 11.39 -16.27 0.33
CA ARG A 156 12.56 -15.42 0.09
C ARG A 156 13.07 -15.62 -1.34
N GLY A 157 12.89 -14.60 -2.18
CA GLY A 157 13.24 -14.66 -3.60
C GLY A 157 12.21 -15.38 -4.49
N GLY A 158 11.01 -15.65 -3.94
CA GLY A 158 9.85 -16.16 -4.66
C GLY A 158 9.18 -15.11 -5.55
N PRO A 159 8.14 -15.50 -6.29
CA PRO A 159 7.49 -14.64 -7.28
C PRO A 159 6.90 -13.36 -6.69
N THR A 160 6.35 -13.38 -5.47
CA THR A 160 5.86 -12.19 -4.78
C THR A 160 7.00 -11.26 -4.38
N ALA A 161 8.11 -11.79 -3.87
CA ALA A 161 9.28 -10.97 -3.54
C ALA A 161 9.83 -10.26 -4.79
N ARG A 162 9.80 -10.94 -5.94
CA ARG A 162 10.19 -10.37 -7.24
C ARG A 162 9.18 -9.36 -7.75
N ALA A 163 7.89 -9.63 -7.62
CA ALA A 163 6.85 -8.67 -7.99
C ALA A 163 6.92 -7.38 -7.15
N GLN A 164 7.29 -7.49 -5.87
CA GLN A 164 7.50 -6.34 -5.00
C GLN A 164 8.72 -5.49 -5.40
N GLN A 165 9.74 -6.06 -6.04
CA GLN A 165 10.88 -5.29 -6.56
C GLN A 165 10.47 -4.35 -7.69
N HIS A 166 9.43 -4.71 -8.43
CA HIS A 166 8.88 -3.94 -9.53
C HIS A 166 7.55 -3.26 -9.15
N ALA A 167 7.31 -3.04 -7.85
CA ALA A 167 6.05 -2.45 -7.40
C ALA A 167 5.85 -1.05 -7.98
N ASN A 168 4.64 -0.79 -8.49
CA ASN A 168 4.25 0.43 -9.21
C ASN A 168 4.95 0.64 -10.57
N GLU A 169 5.67 -0.36 -11.09
CA GLU A 169 6.22 -0.33 -12.44
C GLU A 169 5.27 -0.99 -13.44
N PRO A 170 5.25 -0.54 -14.71
CA PRO A 170 4.55 -1.26 -15.78
C PRO A 170 5.00 -2.73 -15.84
N ILE A 171 4.07 -3.63 -16.19
CA ILE A 171 4.36 -5.04 -16.43
C ILE A 171 5.21 -5.14 -17.70
N THR A 172 6.52 -5.12 -17.52
CA THR A 172 7.51 -5.28 -18.58
C THR A 172 7.93 -6.74 -18.73
N SER A 173 8.59 -7.06 -19.84
CA SER A 173 9.18 -8.39 -20.04
C SER A 173 10.25 -8.74 -18.99
N ALA A 174 10.94 -7.73 -18.44
CA ALA A 174 11.91 -7.92 -17.36
C ALA A 174 11.22 -8.36 -16.07
N ALA A 175 10.17 -7.64 -15.65
CA ALA A 175 9.41 -7.99 -14.47
C ALA A 175 8.75 -9.38 -14.59
N LEU A 176 8.21 -9.72 -15.77
CA LEU A 176 7.70 -11.07 -16.04
C LEU A 176 8.79 -12.14 -15.92
N HIS A 177 10.00 -11.86 -16.42
CA HIS A 177 11.13 -12.78 -16.31
C HIS A 177 11.53 -12.99 -14.84
N ASP A 178 11.71 -11.91 -14.08
CA ASP A 178 12.09 -11.97 -12.66
C ASP A 178 11.05 -12.71 -11.81
N ILE A 179 9.76 -12.46 -12.05
CA ILE A 179 8.65 -13.17 -11.39
C ILE A 179 8.66 -14.65 -11.78
N THR A 180 8.91 -14.97 -13.05
CA THR A 180 9.01 -16.36 -13.52
C THR A 180 10.18 -17.09 -12.86
N GLU A 181 11.34 -16.44 -12.76
CA GLU A 181 12.51 -17.02 -12.09
C GLU A 181 12.27 -17.19 -10.59
N GLY A 182 11.53 -16.26 -9.96
CA GLY A 182 11.05 -16.41 -8.60
C GLY A 182 10.14 -17.62 -8.45
N GLU A 183 9.18 -17.81 -9.36
CA GLU A 183 8.27 -18.96 -9.38
C GLU A 183 9.03 -20.29 -9.49
N LYS A 184 9.98 -20.39 -10.42
CA LYS A 184 10.80 -21.60 -10.56
C LYS A 184 11.57 -21.93 -9.28
N LYS A 185 12.08 -20.93 -8.57
CA LYS A 185 12.82 -21.14 -7.31
C LYS A 185 11.95 -21.75 -6.22
N VAL A 186 10.67 -21.37 -6.13
CA VAL A 186 9.77 -21.89 -5.10
C VAL A 186 9.12 -23.23 -5.47
N THR A 187 9.07 -23.56 -6.75
CA THR A 187 8.40 -24.76 -7.29
C THR A 187 9.35 -25.87 -7.69
N GLY A 188 10.66 -25.67 -7.55
CA GLY A 188 11.68 -26.67 -7.87
C GLY A 188 12.12 -26.69 -9.34
N GLY A 189 11.82 -25.63 -10.11
CA GLY A 189 12.31 -25.42 -11.48
C GLY A 189 11.21 -25.29 -12.53
N ASP A 190 9.99 -25.72 -12.21
CA ASP A 190 8.89 -25.82 -13.17
C ASP A 190 7.86 -24.71 -13.01
N ARG A 191 7.42 -24.17 -14.15
CA ARG A 191 6.35 -23.18 -14.15
C ARG A 191 5.01 -23.85 -13.89
N VAL A 192 4.21 -23.30 -12.97
CA VAL A 192 2.92 -23.86 -12.58
C VAL A 192 1.80 -23.26 -13.41
N LYS A 193 0.94 -24.13 -13.95
CA LYS A 193 -0.27 -23.72 -14.68
C LYS A 193 -1.20 -22.94 -13.75
N GLY A 194 -1.51 -21.70 -14.10
CA GLY A 194 -2.34 -20.83 -13.26
C GLY A 194 -1.64 -20.29 -12.02
N GLY A 195 -0.32 -20.40 -11.95
CA GLY A 195 0.53 -19.86 -10.89
C GLY A 195 0.74 -18.33 -10.98
N PRO A 196 1.66 -17.81 -10.14
CA PRO A 196 1.99 -16.39 -10.05
C PRO A 196 2.26 -15.72 -11.40
N THR A 197 3.13 -16.28 -12.24
CA THR A 197 3.45 -15.71 -13.56
C THR A 197 2.24 -15.67 -14.48
N SER A 198 1.42 -16.71 -14.46
CA SER A 198 0.20 -16.78 -15.29
C SER A 198 -0.81 -15.71 -14.89
N THR A 199 -0.82 -15.33 -13.60
CA THR A 199 -1.68 -14.25 -13.09
C THR A 199 -1.22 -12.90 -13.63
N VAL A 200 0.08 -12.60 -13.58
CA VAL A 200 0.63 -11.36 -14.16
C VAL A 200 0.37 -11.25 -15.65
N GLN A 201 0.56 -12.35 -16.38
CA GLN A 201 0.24 -12.38 -17.82
C GLN A 201 -1.25 -12.17 -18.09
N SER A 202 -2.12 -12.71 -17.23
CA SER A 202 -3.57 -12.50 -17.35
C SER A 202 -3.93 -11.04 -17.10
N GLU A 203 -3.34 -10.39 -16.10
CA GLU A 203 -3.57 -8.96 -15.85
C GLU A 203 -3.02 -8.08 -16.97
N LEU A 204 -1.85 -8.41 -17.54
CA LEU A 204 -1.30 -7.73 -18.73
C LEU A 204 -2.19 -7.94 -19.98
N ALA A 205 -2.79 -9.11 -20.15
CA ALA A 205 -3.69 -9.37 -21.26
C ALA A 205 -4.97 -8.54 -21.12
N LYS A 206 -5.53 -8.49 -19.91
CA LYS A 206 -6.73 -7.68 -19.62
C LYS A 206 -6.46 -6.17 -19.69
N SER A 207 -5.23 -5.72 -19.47
CA SER A 207 -4.87 -4.31 -19.65
C SER A 207 -4.77 -3.90 -21.13
N ARG A 208 -4.75 -4.88 -22.04
CA ARG A 208 -4.62 -4.68 -23.50
C ARG A 208 -5.94 -4.92 -24.25
N SER A 209 -6.95 -5.50 -23.59
CA SER A 209 -8.29 -5.78 -24.13
C SER A 209 -9.25 -4.65 -23.84
#